data_AF-R7HJQ4-F1
#
_entry.id   AF-R7HJQ4-F1
#
_cell.length_a   1.000
_cell.length_b   1.000
_cell.length_c   1.000
_cell.angle_alpha   90.00
_cell.angle_beta   90.00
_cell.angle_gamma   90.00
#
_symmetry.space_group_name_H-M   'P 1'
#
loop_
_entity.id
_entity.type
_entity.pdbx_description
1 polymer ?
#
loop_
_entity_poly.entity_id
_entity_poly.type
_entity_poly.pdbx_seq_one_letter_code
_entity_poly.pdbx_strand_id
1 'polypeptide(L)'
;MIILFIIIFVIIALLFVLEKNKINILRRLGDTFIISGSFIIVIGLIFKFIIKSNIYFINISNVINVIFNQFLVISMVFYICGIISYLGYYLIIKSV
;
A
#
# COMPACT_ATOMS: atom_id res chain seq x y z
N MET A 1 0.31 11.27 8.72
CA MET A 1 0.89 9.92 8.50
C MET A 1 0.40 8.89 9.52
N ILE A 2 0.54 9.12 10.83
CA ILE A 2 0.16 8.16 11.88
C ILE A 2 -1.31 7.69 11.80
N ILE A 3 -2.25 8.63 11.63
CA ILE A 3 -3.69 8.30 11.53
C ILE A 3 -3.99 7.36 10.35
N LEU A 4 -3.34 7.59 9.20
CA LEU A 4 -3.51 6.79 7.98
C LEU A 4 -2.95 5.37 8.18
N PHE A 5 -1.86 5.25 8.94
CA PHE A 5 -1.26 3.97 9.33
C PHE A 5 -2.17 3.17 10.27
N ILE A 6 -2.80 3.83 11.25
CA ILE A 6 -3.74 3.21 12.19
C ILE A 6 -4.96 2.66 11.44
N ILE A 7 -5.51 3.41 10.50
CA ILE A 7 -6.67 2.99 9.69
C ILE A 7 -6.34 1.73 8.88
N ILE A 8 -5.17 1.67 8.25
CA ILE A 8 -4.71 0.49 7.51
C ILE A 8 -4.63 -0.73 8.45
N PHE A 9 -4.10 -0.55 9.65
CA PHE A 9 -3.98 -1.63 10.64
C PHE A 9 -5.34 -2.18 11.08
N VAL A 10 -6.31 -1.30 11.30
CA VAL A 10 -7.69 -1.70 11.66
C VAL A 10 -8.35 -2.48 10.53
N ILE A 11 -8.15 -2.10 9.27
CA ILE A 11 -8.67 -2.83 8.10
C ILE A 11 -8.07 -4.23 8.02
N ILE A 12 -6.76 -4.37 8.22
CA ILE A 12 -6.07 -5.67 8.22
C ILE A 12 -6.60 -6.56 9.34
N ALA A 13 -6.78 -6.02 10.55
CA ALA A 13 -7.32 -6.77 11.69
C ALA A 13 -8.76 -7.24 11.43
N LEU A 14 -9.61 -6.37 10.87
CA LEU A 14 -10.98 -6.72 10.47
C LEU A 14 -10.99 -7.83 9.42
N LEU A 15 -10.11 -7.76 8.41
CA LEU A 15 -9.99 -8.80 7.38
C LEU A 15 -9.70 -10.17 8.00
N PHE A 16 -8.83 -10.19 9.01
CA PHE A 16 -8.43 -11.40 9.73
C PHE A 16 -9.59 -12.01 10.55
N VAL A 17 -10.45 -11.17 11.13
CA VAL A 17 -11.62 -11.60 11.92
C VAL A 17 -12.75 -12.11 11.03
N LEU A 18 -12.95 -11.49 9.85
CA LEU A 18 -14.06 -11.80 8.94
C LEU A 18 -13.84 -13.10 8.13
N GLU A 19 -12.59 -13.50 7.88
CA GLU A 19 -12.31 -14.64 7.03
C GLU A 19 -12.45 -15.98 7.78
N LYS A 20 -13.54 -16.70 7.50
CA LYS A 20 -13.80 -18.03 8.09
C LYS A 20 -12.76 -19.08 7.69
N ASN A 21 -12.20 -18.98 6.47
CA ASN A 21 -11.26 -19.96 5.96
C ASN A 21 -9.83 -19.45 6.09
N LYS A 22 -9.11 -19.92 7.12
CA LYS A 22 -7.81 -19.36 7.52
C LYS A 22 -6.74 -19.44 6.43
N ILE A 23 -6.85 -20.38 5.50
CA ILE A 23 -5.92 -20.51 4.36
C ILE A 23 -6.14 -19.37 3.36
N ASN A 24 -7.39 -18.97 3.11
CA ASN A 24 -7.70 -17.87 2.18
C ASN A 24 -7.33 -16.48 2.72
N ILE A 25 -7.04 -16.35 4.02
CA ILE A 25 -6.58 -15.09 4.63
C ILE A 25 -5.32 -14.58 3.91
N LEU A 26 -4.36 -15.47 3.62
CA LEU A 26 -3.11 -15.07 2.96
C LEU A 26 -3.36 -14.52 1.56
N ARG A 27 -4.28 -15.12 0.80
CA ARG A 27 -4.66 -14.63 -0.53
C ARG A 27 -5.31 -13.25 -0.44
N ARG A 28 -6.28 -13.08 0.46
CA ARG A 28 -6.97 -11.80 0.63
C ARG A 28 -6.06 -10.70 1.16
N LEU A 29 -5.10 -11.04 2.03
CA LEU A 29 -4.05 -10.13 2.46
C LEU A 29 -3.18 -9.70 1.27
N GLY A 30 -2.81 -10.64 0.40
CA GLY A 30 -2.07 -10.33 -0.82
C GLY A 30 -2.79 -9.32 -1.72
N ASP A 31 -4.06 -9.60 -2.00
CA ASP A 31 -4.89 -8.72 -2.83
C ASP A 31 -5.03 -7.33 -2.18
N THR A 32 -5.29 -7.26 -0.86
CA THR A 32 -5.41 -5.97 -0.15
C THR A 32 -4.11 -5.19 -0.09
N PHE A 33 -2.95 -5.85 0.08
CA PHE A 33 -1.65 -5.18 0.02
C PHE A 33 -1.35 -4.61 -1.37
N ILE A 34 -1.66 -5.35 -2.45
CA ILE A 34 -1.46 -4.86 -3.82
C ILE A 34 -2.37 -3.67 -4.11
N ILE A 35 -3.65 -3.74 -3.73
CA ILE A 35 -4.62 -2.67 -3.92
C ILE A 35 -4.22 -1.42 -3.11
N SER A 36 -3.84 -1.58 -1.85
CA SER A 36 -3.39 -0.45 -1.03
C SER A 36 -2.09 0.18 -1.56
N GLY A 37 -1.14 -0.63 -2.03
CA GLY A 37 0.08 -0.17 -2.69
C GLY A 37 -0.21 0.71 -3.92
N SER A 38 -1.17 0.32 -4.77
CA SER A 38 -1.53 1.12 -5.95
C SER A 38 -2.25 2.41 -5.57
N PHE A 39 -3.14 2.39 -4.59
CA PHE A 39 -3.79 3.61 -4.07
C PHE A 39 -2.77 4.62 -3.53
N ILE A 40 -1.73 4.18 -2.83
CA ILE A 40 -0.67 5.06 -2.30
C ILE A 40 0.05 5.81 -3.43
N ILE A 41 0.32 5.15 -4.56
CA ILE A 41 0.94 5.80 -5.74
C ILE A 41 0.01 6.86 -6.33
N VAL A 42 -1.28 6.51 -6.51
CA VAL A 42 -2.28 7.44 -7.05
C VAL A 42 -2.41 8.68 -6.18
N ILE A 43 -2.47 8.51 -4.85
CA ILE A 43 -2.49 9.62 -3.90
C ILE A 43 -1.23 10.49 -4.04
N GLY A 44 -0.05 9.87 -4.14
CA GLY A 44 1.21 10.59 -4.36
C GLY A 44 1.21 11.41 -5.65
N LEU A 45 0.65 10.88 -6.74
CA LEU A 45 0.53 11.57 -8.03
C LEU A 45 -0.45 12.75 -7.96
N ILE A 46 -1.62 12.56 -7.33
CA ILE A 46 -2.61 13.63 -7.12
C ILE A 46 -1.99 14.75 -6.28
N PHE A 47 -1.27 14.40 -5.21
CA PHE A 47 -0.58 15.38 -4.37
C PHE A 47 0.47 16.18 -5.15
N LYS A 48 1.30 15.48 -5.95
CA LYS A 48 2.29 16.11 -6.83
C LYS A 48 1.64 17.06 -7.84
N PHE A 49 0.49 16.69 -8.40
CA PHE A 49 -0.26 17.53 -9.34
C PHE A 49 -0.82 18.79 -8.67
N ILE A 50 -1.49 18.65 -7.51
CA ILE A 50 -2.09 19.77 -6.77
C ILE A 50 -1.04 20.83 -6.41
N ILE A 51 0.12 20.40 -5.88
CA ILE A 51 1.15 21.36 -5.47
C ILE A 51 1.79 22.03 -6.68
N LYS A 52 2.08 21.27 -7.74
CA LYS A 52 2.66 21.84 -8.96
C LYS A 52 1.73 22.87 -9.63
N SER A 53 0.41 22.67 -9.53
CA SER A 53 -0.57 23.60 -10.08
C SER A 53 -0.74 24.89 -9.25
N ASN A 54 -0.42 24.87 -7.95
CA ASN A 54 -0.71 25.97 -7.03
C ASN A 54 0.52 26.78 -6.59
N ILE A 55 1.75 26.26 -6.75
CA ILE A 55 2.96 26.90 -6.22
C ILE A 55 4.03 27.03 -7.31
N TYR A 56 4.30 28.27 -7.75
CA TYR A 56 5.28 28.63 -8.80
C TYR A 56 6.69 28.95 -8.26
N PHE A 57 7.15 28.27 -7.20
CA PHE A 57 8.49 28.52 -6.64
C PHE A 57 9.56 27.60 -7.24
N ILE A 58 10.72 28.17 -7.57
CA ILE A 58 11.84 27.53 -8.29
C ILE A 58 12.33 26.24 -7.61
N ASN A 59 12.28 26.16 -6.28
CA ASN A 59 12.81 25.01 -5.53
C ASN A 59 11.74 23.98 -5.10
N ILE A 60 10.44 24.25 -5.33
CA ILE A 60 9.35 23.39 -4.87
C ILE A 60 9.33 22.05 -5.64
N SER A 61 9.77 22.05 -6.90
CA SER A 61 9.87 20.87 -7.77
C SER A 61 10.69 19.74 -7.13
N ASN A 62 11.87 20.07 -6.60
CA ASN A 62 12.75 19.08 -5.95
C ASN A 62 12.11 18.54 -4.66
N VAL A 63 11.51 19.41 -3.84
CA VAL A 63 10.85 19.00 -2.60
C VAL A 63 9.66 18.08 -2.88
N ILE A 64 8.84 18.40 -3.88
CA ILE A 64 7.71 17.55 -4.30
C ILE A 64 8.19 16.19 -4.79
N ASN A 65 9.29 16.14 -5.55
CA ASN A 65 9.86 14.88 -6.00
C ASN A 65 10.41 14.03 -4.83
N VAL A 66 11.03 14.64 -3.83
CA VAL A 66 11.47 13.95 -2.61
C VAL A 66 10.27 13.36 -1.87
N ILE A 67 9.20 14.14 -1.68
CA ILE A 67 7.97 13.67 -1.04
C ILE A 67 7.33 12.53 -1.86
N PHE A 68 7.25 12.68 -3.18
CA PHE A 68 6.70 11.65 -4.06
C PHE A 68 7.51 10.35 -4.00
N ASN A 69 8.84 10.44 -3.91
CA ASN A 69 9.69 9.26 -3.70
C ASN A 69 9.37 8.54 -2.39
N GLN A 70 9.00 9.24 -1.31
CA GLN A 70 8.57 8.59 -0.08
C GLN A 70 7.27 7.78 -0.29
N PHE A 71 6.30 8.30 -1.05
CA PHE A 71 5.10 7.55 -1.43
C PHE A 71 5.44 6.29 -2.23
N LEU A 72 6.39 6.38 -3.18
CA LEU A 72 6.86 5.23 -3.96
C LEU A 72 7.53 4.17 -3.09
N VAL A 73 8.40 4.57 -2.16
CA VAL A 73 9.07 3.66 -1.22
C VAL A 73 8.04 2.91 -0.38
N ILE A 74 7.04 3.61 0.16
CA ILE A 74 5.99 2.97 0.96
C ILE A 74 5.19 1.99 0.09
N SER A 75 4.80 2.39 -1.14
CA SER A 75 4.08 1.50 -2.05
C SER A 75 4.85 0.22 -2.39
N MET A 76 6.17 0.32 -2.60
CA MET A 76 7.02 -0.84 -2.86
C MET A 76 7.02 -1.83 -1.68
N VAL A 77 7.03 -1.34 -0.44
CA VAL A 77 6.91 -2.22 0.74
C VAL A 77 5.59 -2.98 0.72
N PHE A 78 4.49 -2.31 0.38
CA PHE A 78 3.18 -2.95 0.24
C PHE A 78 3.17 -4.03 -0.85
N TYR A 79 3.77 -3.78 -2.02
CA TYR A 79 3.87 -4.80 -3.07
C TYR A 79 4.69 -6.01 -2.65
N ILE A 80 5.81 -5.81 -1.96
CA ILE A 80 6.63 -6.91 -1.44
C ILE A 80 5.82 -7.76 -0.45
N CYS A 81 5.11 -7.14 0.50
CA CYS A 81 4.22 -7.85 1.42
C CYS A 81 3.11 -8.62 0.68
N GLY A 82 2.53 -8.01 -0.35
CA GLY A 82 1.51 -8.65 -1.19
C GLY A 82 2.04 -9.91 -1.87
N ILE A 83 3.21 -9.84 -2.50
CA ILE A 83 3.84 -10.97 -3.16
C ILE A 83 4.18 -12.09 -2.17
N ILE A 84 4.76 -11.75 -1.02
CA ILE A 84 5.12 -12.74 0.02
C ILE A 84 3.87 -13.48 0.52
N SER A 85 2.79 -12.75 0.78
CA SER A 85 1.54 -13.37 1.25
C SER A 85 0.89 -14.28 0.20
N TYR A 86 0.91 -13.88 -1.08
CA TYR A 86 0.42 -14.72 -2.18
C TYR A 86 1.26 -15.98 -2.38
N LEU A 87 2.60 -15.87 -2.32
CA LEU A 87 3.50 -17.04 -2.37
C LEU A 87 3.26 -17.97 -1.17
N GLY A 88 3.09 -17.42 0.03
CA GLY A 88 2.74 -18.17 1.23
C GLY A 88 1.44 -18.96 1.06
N TYR A 89 0.40 -18.33 0.50
CA TYR A 89 -0.86 -19.01 0.17
C TYR A 89 -0.63 -20.20 -0.78
N TYR A 90 0.12 -19.98 -1.86
CA TYR A 90 0.36 -21.01 -2.86
C TYR A 90 1.16 -22.19 -2.30
N LEU A 91 2.17 -21.93 -1.47
CA LEU A 91 2.94 -22.98 -0.80
C LEU A 91 2.07 -23.81 0.15
N ILE A 92 1.21 -23.16 0.94
CA ILE A 92 0.33 -23.86 1.89
C ILE A 92 -0.67 -24.74 1.14
N ILE A 93 -1.33 -24.22 0.10
CA ILE A 93 -2.28 -25.03 -0.69
C ILE A 93 -1.59 -26.19 -1.39
N LYS A 94 -0.38 -26.00 -1.91
CA LYS A 94 0.36 -27.08 -2.58
C LYS A 94 0.83 -28.17 -1.60
N SER A 95 0.95 -27.84 -0.31
CA SER A 95 1.38 -28.77 0.75
C SER A 95 0.25 -29.56 1.40
N VAL A 96 -1.01 -29.23 1.09
CA VAL A 96 -2.23 -29.90 1.58
C VAL A 96 -2.81 -30.77 0.47
#